data_AF-A0A7W3VQS5-F1
#
_entry.id   AF-A0A7W3VQS5-F1
#
_cell.length_a   1.000
_cell.length_b   1.000
_cell.length_c   1.000
_cell.angle_alpha   90.00
_cell.angle_beta   90.00
_cell.angle_gamma   90.00
#
_symmetry.space_group_name_H-M   'P 1'
#
loop_
_entity.id
_entity.type
_entity.pdbx_description
1 polymer ?
#
loop_
_entity_poly.entity_id
_entity_poly.type
_entity_poly.pdbx_seq_one_letter_code
_entity_poly.pdbx_strand_id
1 'polypeptide(L)'
;MRNTLIKTIPFLVALLVFSCGKKEEKQAMPEAVYESERGGATEMTQAEKNALGKKIFEGKGTCASCHLADKKVIGPSIREIVQIYDKHDVSLISFLKGQEEAIVDPAQFIIMQANLEITKKMSDTELEALEAYMRSM
;
A
#
# COMPACT_ATOMS: atom_id res chain seq x y z
N MET A 1 16.62 70.64 -34.22
CA MET A 1 15.37 71.45 -34.16
C MET A 1 14.56 71.00 -32.97
N ARG A 2 14.08 71.96 -32.18
CA ARG A 2 13.35 71.78 -30.92
C ARG A 2 11.87 71.97 -31.20
N ASN A 3 11.02 70.99 -30.87
CA ASN A 3 9.56 71.12 -30.78
C ASN A 3 9.12 70.28 -29.56
N THR A 4 9.07 70.86 -28.35
CA THR A 4 7.90 71.43 -27.66
C THR A 4 6.70 70.49 -27.44
N LEU A 5 6.48 70.23 -26.15
CA LEU A 5 5.21 70.12 -25.41
C LEU A 5 4.14 69.13 -25.92
N ILE A 6 3.69 68.23 -25.03
CA ILE A 6 2.32 68.27 -24.44
C ILE A 6 2.17 67.18 -23.36
N LYS A 7 1.98 67.68 -22.12
CA LYS A 7 1.13 67.21 -21.00
C LYS A 7 1.20 65.76 -20.49
N THR A 8 1.59 65.68 -19.22
CA THR A 8 1.39 64.63 -18.22
C THR A 8 0.00 63.97 -18.23
N ILE A 9 -0.03 62.63 -18.24
CA ILE A 9 -1.11 61.82 -17.67
C ILE A 9 -0.45 60.64 -16.93
N PRO A 10 -0.59 60.52 -15.60
CA PRO A 10 -0.10 59.36 -14.87
C PRO A 10 -1.18 58.28 -14.94
N PHE A 11 -0.92 57.18 -15.66
CA PHE A 11 -1.74 55.98 -15.56
C PHE A 11 -0.94 54.89 -14.86
N LEU A 12 -1.28 54.75 -13.58
CA LEU A 12 -0.85 53.69 -12.67
C LEU A 12 -1.28 52.33 -13.26
N VAL A 13 -0.33 51.53 -13.72
CA VAL A 13 -0.58 50.11 -14.02
C VAL A 13 0.32 49.28 -13.12
N ALA A 14 -0.31 48.66 -12.12
CA ALA A 14 0.31 47.73 -11.20
C ALA A 14 0.85 46.51 -11.94
N LEU A 15 2.10 46.13 -11.64
CA LEU A 15 2.65 44.84 -12.01
C LEU A 15 1.84 43.72 -11.35
N LEU A 16 1.24 42.84 -12.14
CA LEU A 16 0.83 41.51 -11.72
C LEU A 16 1.73 40.49 -12.42
N VAL A 17 2.79 40.08 -11.74
CA VAL A 17 3.55 38.87 -12.11
C VAL A 17 3.00 37.69 -11.31
N PHE A 18 1.94 37.07 -11.83
CA PHE A 18 1.57 35.70 -11.43
C PHE A 18 2.46 34.72 -12.19
N SER A 19 3.65 34.46 -11.67
CA SER A 19 4.48 33.32 -12.06
C SER A 19 4.29 32.21 -11.04
N CYS A 20 3.23 31.42 -11.21
CA CYS A 20 3.11 30.12 -10.55
C CYS A 20 3.62 29.06 -11.53
N GLY A 21 4.95 28.90 -11.57
CA GLY A 21 5.59 27.76 -12.20
C GLY A 21 5.28 26.51 -11.40
N LYS A 22 4.34 25.70 -11.90
CA LYS A 22 4.06 24.36 -11.39
C LYS A 22 5.25 23.47 -11.72
N LYS A 23 6.19 23.36 -10.78
CA LYS A 23 7.23 22.32 -10.78
C LYS A 23 6.64 21.08 -10.12
N GLU A 24 6.53 20.02 -10.92
CA GLU A 24 6.28 18.67 -10.44
C GLU A 24 7.48 18.24 -9.59
N GLU A 25 7.24 18.07 -8.31
CA GLU A 25 8.20 17.52 -7.36
C GLU A 25 8.01 16.00 -7.34
N LYS A 26 9.06 15.28 -7.77
CA LYS A 26 9.17 13.84 -7.67
C LYS A 26 9.05 13.45 -6.19
N GLN A 27 7.94 12.82 -5.85
CA GLN A 27 7.71 12.18 -4.57
C GLN A 27 8.64 10.97 -4.46
N ALA A 28 9.86 11.19 -3.98
CA ALA A 28 10.64 10.15 -3.35
C ALA A 28 9.90 9.77 -2.07
N MET A 29 9.40 8.54 -2.01
CA MET A 29 8.80 7.97 -0.81
C MET A 29 9.85 8.00 0.31
N PRO A 30 9.59 8.60 1.48
CA PRO A 30 10.44 8.32 2.63
C PRO A 30 10.23 6.84 2.99
N GLU A 31 11.33 6.10 3.07
CA GLU A 31 11.36 4.83 3.78
C GLU A 31 10.79 5.09 5.18
N ALA A 32 9.77 4.34 5.56
CA ALA A 32 9.17 4.42 6.89
C ALA A 32 10.15 3.80 7.90
N VAL A 33 11.17 4.56 8.28
CA VAL A 33 11.87 4.36 9.55
C VAL A 33 10.88 4.84 10.62
N TYR A 34 10.32 3.89 11.36
CA TYR A 34 9.52 4.20 12.55
C TYR A 34 10.49 4.68 13.64
N GLU A 35 10.84 5.96 13.63
CA GLU A 35 11.50 6.57 14.79
C GLU A 35 10.45 6.78 15.88
N SER A 36 10.50 5.89 16.88
CA SER A 36 9.86 6.10 18.18
C SER A 36 10.81 6.95 19.03
N GLU A 37 10.28 8.03 19.62
CA GLU A 37 10.90 8.91 20.64
C GLU A 37 11.35 8.16 21.93
N ARG A 38 11.28 6.82 21.94
CA ARG A 38 11.69 5.97 23.06
C ARG A 38 12.45 4.78 22.50
N GLY A 39 13.77 4.95 22.37
CA GLY A 39 14.69 3.96 21.81
C GLY A 39 14.41 2.54 22.28
N GLY A 40 14.14 1.67 21.30
CA GLY A 40 13.83 0.25 21.44
C GLY A 40 12.79 -0.17 20.39
N ALA A 41 13.03 -1.26 19.67
CA ALA A 41 12.04 -1.82 18.74
C ALA A 41 10.82 -2.30 19.56
N THR A 42 9.79 -1.45 19.64
CA THR A 42 8.50 -1.81 20.24
C THR A 42 7.77 -2.73 19.26
N GLU A 43 7.40 -3.93 19.70
CA GLU A 43 6.50 -4.78 18.94
C GLU A 43 5.22 -4.03 18.60
N MET A 44 4.74 -4.20 17.36
CA MET A 44 3.47 -3.62 16.92
C MET A 44 2.30 -4.21 17.73
N THR A 45 1.39 -3.35 18.17
CA THR A 45 0.10 -3.76 18.72
C THR A 45 -0.75 -4.49 17.67
N GLN A 46 -1.72 -5.28 18.11
CA GLN A 46 -2.64 -5.97 17.19
C GLN A 46 -3.39 -4.98 16.27
N ALA A 47 -3.77 -3.81 16.78
CA ALA A 47 -4.43 -2.78 15.99
C ALA A 47 -3.52 -2.23 14.89
N GLU A 48 -2.24 -2.00 15.20
CA GLU A 48 -1.24 -1.56 14.21
C GLU A 48 -0.97 -2.64 13.16
N LYS A 49 -0.86 -3.91 13.58
CA LYS A 49 -0.71 -5.06 12.67
C LYS A 49 -1.89 -5.13 11.71
N ASN A 50 -3.13 -5.05 12.22
CA ASN A 50 -4.33 -5.08 11.39
C ASN A 50 -4.40 -3.87 10.43
N ALA A 51 -4.01 -2.68 10.88
CA ALA A 51 -4.00 -1.48 10.03
C ALA A 51 -2.97 -1.58 8.90
N LEU A 52 -1.76 -2.06 9.20
CA LEU A 52 -0.73 -2.31 8.19
C LEU A 52 -1.16 -3.42 7.23
N GLY A 53 -1.68 -4.53 7.76
CA GLY A 53 -2.19 -5.66 6.97
C GLY A 53 -3.30 -5.24 6.02
N LYS A 54 -4.24 -4.40 6.47
CA LYS A 54 -5.28 -3.81 5.62
C LYS A 54 -4.71 -3.01 4.47
N LYS A 55 -3.73 -2.14 4.76
CA LYS A 55 -3.06 -1.34 3.73
C LYS A 55 -2.34 -2.21 2.69
N ILE A 56 -1.72 -3.30 3.12
CA ILE A 56 -1.06 -4.26 2.22
C ILE A 56 -2.10 -4.99 1.37
N PHE A 57 -3.14 -5.51 2.01
CA PHE A 57 -4.20 -6.31 1.41
C PHE A 57 -4.98 -5.54 0.33
N GLU A 58 -5.32 -4.27 0.61
CA GLU A 58 -6.09 -3.42 -0.30
C GLU A 58 -5.21 -2.66 -1.31
N GLY A 59 -3.93 -2.45 -0.97
CA GLY A 59 -2.97 -1.69 -1.77
C GLY A 59 -1.96 -2.58 -2.49
N LYS A 60 -0.77 -2.72 -1.89
CA LYS A 60 0.43 -3.35 -2.50
C LYS A 60 0.15 -4.75 -3.07
N GLY A 61 -0.67 -5.55 -2.40
CA GLY A 61 -1.00 -6.91 -2.81
C GLY A 61 -2.25 -7.03 -3.69
N THR A 62 -3.04 -5.96 -3.83
CA THR A 62 -4.34 -5.92 -4.53
C THR A 62 -5.26 -7.11 -4.24
N CYS A 63 -5.11 -7.72 -3.06
CA CYS A 63 -5.71 -8.99 -2.68
C CYS A 63 -7.24 -8.91 -2.67
N ALA A 64 -7.78 -7.76 -2.25
CA ALA A 64 -9.21 -7.47 -2.17
C ALA A 64 -9.94 -7.56 -3.53
N SER A 65 -9.22 -7.49 -4.66
CA SER A 65 -9.83 -7.64 -5.98
C SER A 65 -10.27 -9.07 -6.29
N CYS A 66 -9.60 -10.06 -5.70
CA CYS A 66 -9.84 -11.49 -5.95
C CYS A 66 -10.36 -12.24 -4.71
N HIS A 67 -10.03 -11.76 -3.51
CA HIS A 67 -10.38 -12.40 -2.25
C HIS A 67 -11.24 -11.49 -1.40
N LEU A 68 -12.47 -11.93 -1.13
CA LEU A 68 -13.38 -11.25 -0.22
C LEU A 68 -13.42 -12.00 1.12
N ALA A 69 -13.90 -11.33 2.17
CA ALA A 69 -13.88 -11.88 3.53
C ALA A 69 -14.55 -13.26 3.63
N ASP A 70 -15.76 -13.39 3.10
CA ASP A 70 -16.67 -14.51 3.38
C ASP A 70 -17.25 -15.19 2.13
N LYS A 71 -16.89 -14.74 0.93
CA LYS A 71 -17.40 -15.30 -0.32
C LYS A 71 -16.30 -15.49 -1.37
N LYS A 72 -16.37 -16.62 -2.09
CA LYS A 72 -15.55 -16.87 -3.27
C LYS A 72 -16.00 -15.94 -4.40
N VAL A 73 -15.04 -15.29 -5.06
CA VAL A 73 -15.25 -14.56 -6.31
C VAL A 73 -14.32 -15.12 -7.38
N ILE A 74 -13.13 -14.53 -7.53
CA ILE A 74 -12.06 -15.08 -8.37
C ILE A 74 -11.25 -16.08 -7.53
N GLY A 75 -10.78 -15.63 -6.37
CA GLY A 75 -10.13 -16.47 -5.37
C GLY A 75 -11.10 -16.96 -4.29
N PRO A 76 -10.68 -17.97 -3.52
CA PRO A 76 -11.39 -18.40 -2.30
C PRO A 76 -11.56 -17.25 -1.31
N SER A 77 -12.54 -17.38 -0.42
CA SER A 77 -12.74 -16.37 0.63
C SER A 77 -11.58 -16.36 1.61
N ILE A 78 -11.32 -15.21 2.25
CA ILE A 78 -10.25 -15.12 3.26
C ILE A 78 -10.52 -16.05 4.43
N ARG A 79 -11.79 -16.14 4.88
CA ARG A 79 -12.19 -17.06 5.93
C ARG A 79 -11.92 -18.52 5.58
N GLU A 80 -12.21 -18.93 4.35
CA GLU A 80 -11.92 -20.28 3.84
C GLU A 80 -10.41 -20.55 3.80
N ILE A 81 -9.60 -19.60 3.32
CA ILE A 81 -8.14 -19.71 3.32
C ILE A 81 -7.64 -19.95 4.74
N VAL A 82 -7.96 -19.07 5.68
CA VAL A 82 -7.51 -19.17 7.07
C VAL A 82 -7.93 -20.50 7.69
N GLN A 83 -9.19 -20.91 7.51
CA GLN A 83 -9.71 -22.18 8.04
C GLN A 83 -8.96 -23.40 7.52
N ILE A 84 -8.61 -23.44 6.23
CA ILE A 84 -7.90 -24.57 5.64
C ILE A 84 -6.45 -24.61 6.13
N TYR A 85 -5.75 -23.48 6.15
CA TYR A 85 -4.36 -23.45 6.66
C TYR A 85 -4.29 -23.83 8.14
N ASP A 86 -5.23 -23.37 8.96
CA ASP A 86 -5.32 -23.77 10.38
C ASP A 86 -5.65 -25.25 10.55
N LYS A 87 -6.60 -25.77 9.77
CA LYS A 87 -7.00 -27.19 9.82
C LYS A 87 -5.84 -28.12 9.47
N HIS A 88 -4.98 -27.71 8.55
CA HIS A 88 -3.87 -28.51 8.06
C HIS A 88 -2.56 -28.25 8.80
N ASP A 89 -2.55 -27.35 9.80
CA ASP A 89 -1.36 -26.93 10.55
C ASP A 89 -0.22 -26.47 9.62
N VAL A 90 -0.58 -25.78 8.53
CA VAL A 90 0.35 -25.22 7.55
C VAL A 90 0.45 -23.72 7.78
N SER A 91 1.68 -23.21 7.81
CA SER A 91 1.92 -21.77 7.96
C SER A 91 1.47 -21.01 6.71
N LEU A 92 0.51 -20.11 6.89
CA LEU A 92 0.07 -19.21 5.83
C LEU A 92 1.21 -18.28 5.40
N ILE A 93 2.04 -17.82 6.33
CA ILE A 93 3.24 -17.02 6.01
C ILE A 93 4.21 -17.81 5.13
N SER A 94 4.44 -19.10 5.42
CA SER A 94 5.32 -19.94 4.60
C SER A 94 4.76 -20.11 3.18
N PHE A 95 3.45 -20.28 3.03
CA PHE A 95 2.81 -20.23 1.71
C PHE A 95 3.03 -18.88 1.02
N LEU A 96 2.81 -17.75 1.71
CA LEU A 96 3.01 -16.42 1.14
C LEU A 96 4.48 -16.14 0.77
N LYS A 97 5.43 -16.84 1.39
CA LYS A 97 6.86 -16.87 1.01
C LYS A 97 7.16 -17.83 -0.14
N GLY A 98 6.16 -18.56 -0.65
CA GLY A 98 6.31 -19.59 -1.68
C GLY A 98 7.10 -20.81 -1.22
N GLN A 99 7.07 -21.09 0.09
CA GLN A 99 7.74 -22.22 0.71
C GLN A 99 6.80 -23.42 0.93
N GLU A 100 5.50 -23.22 0.69
CA GLU A 100 4.46 -24.25 0.80
C GLU A 100 3.65 -24.34 -0.49
N GLU A 101 3.03 -25.49 -0.70
CA GLU A 101 2.09 -25.70 -1.80
C GLU A 101 0.76 -24.99 -1.55
N ALA A 102 0.02 -24.70 -2.63
CA ALA A 102 -1.33 -24.17 -2.54
C ALA A 102 -2.31 -25.29 -2.18
N ILE A 103 -2.80 -25.32 -0.94
CA ILE A 103 -3.68 -26.39 -0.45
C ILE A 103 -5.18 -26.08 -0.51
N VAL A 104 -5.55 -24.83 -0.83
CA VAL A 104 -6.96 -24.38 -0.85
C VAL A 104 -7.64 -24.67 -2.19
N ASP A 105 -7.06 -24.18 -3.29
CA ASP A 105 -7.57 -24.41 -4.65
C ASP A 105 -6.39 -24.63 -5.62
N PRO A 106 -5.72 -25.80 -5.56
CA PRO A 106 -4.52 -26.07 -6.36
C PRO A 106 -4.76 -25.94 -7.87
N ALA A 107 -5.98 -26.28 -8.33
CA ALA A 107 -6.35 -26.22 -9.73
C ALA A 107 -6.44 -24.78 -10.28
N GLN A 108 -6.67 -23.79 -9.42
CA GLN A 108 -6.76 -22.37 -9.79
C GLN A 108 -5.57 -21.54 -9.28
N PHE A 109 -4.59 -22.18 -8.63
CA PHE A 109 -3.44 -21.52 -8.05
C PHE A 109 -2.63 -20.68 -9.07
N ILE A 110 -2.61 -21.08 -10.34
CA ILE A 110 -1.95 -20.31 -11.42
C ILE A 110 -2.39 -18.83 -11.47
N ILE A 111 -3.63 -18.53 -11.08
CA ILE A 111 -4.17 -17.16 -11.04
C ILE A 111 -3.51 -16.34 -9.92
N MET A 112 -3.13 -16.99 -8.81
CA MET A 112 -2.51 -16.34 -7.66
C MET A 112 -0.98 -16.14 -7.81
N GLN A 113 -0.32 -16.82 -8.75
CA GLN A 113 1.15 -16.83 -8.83
C GLN A 113 1.75 -15.44 -9.00
N ALA A 114 1.13 -14.55 -9.79
CA ALA A 114 1.62 -13.18 -9.96
C ALA A 114 1.60 -12.39 -8.64
N ASN A 115 0.57 -12.58 -7.83
CA ASN A 115 0.45 -11.94 -6.52
C ASN A 115 1.38 -12.58 -5.49
N LEU A 116 1.70 -13.88 -5.64
CA LEU A 116 2.67 -14.56 -4.79
C LEU A 116 4.10 -14.01 -4.97
N GLU A 117 4.46 -13.57 -6.18
CA GLU A 117 5.74 -12.88 -6.41
C GLU A 117 5.85 -11.53 -5.68
N ILE A 118 4.72 -10.94 -5.27
CA ILE A 118 4.68 -9.73 -4.44
C ILE A 118 4.96 -10.10 -2.98
N THR A 119 4.28 -11.12 -2.45
CA THR A 119 4.37 -11.52 -1.04
C THR A 119 5.72 -12.14 -0.71
N LYS A 120 6.36 -12.84 -1.65
CA LYS A 120 7.75 -13.33 -1.52
C LYS A 120 8.79 -12.25 -1.22
N LYS A 121 8.50 -11.00 -1.58
CA LYS A 121 9.40 -9.84 -1.41
C LYS A 121 9.03 -8.99 -0.18
N MET A 122 7.98 -9.37 0.55
CA MET A 122 7.58 -8.69 1.76
C MET A 122 8.50 -9.06 2.93
N SER A 123 8.69 -8.12 3.85
CA SER A 123 9.38 -8.42 5.11
C SER A 123 8.53 -9.32 6.01
N ASP A 124 9.15 -9.94 7.02
CA ASP A 124 8.42 -10.73 8.01
C ASP A 124 7.33 -9.91 8.70
N THR A 125 7.64 -8.66 9.07
CA THR A 125 6.65 -7.73 9.66
C THR A 125 5.48 -7.44 8.72
N GLU A 126 5.72 -7.27 7.41
CA GLU A 126 4.64 -7.07 6.44
C GLU A 126 3.76 -8.32 6.32
N LEU A 127 4.37 -9.51 6.30
CA LEU A 127 3.64 -10.78 6.18
C LEU A 127 2.84 -11.11 7.43
N GLU A 128 3.41 -10.89 8.62
CA GLU A 128 2.72 -11.04 9.90
C GLU A 128 1.53 -10.08 10.01
N ALA A 129 1.70 -8.82 9.57
CA ALA A 129 0.61 -7.85 9.54
C ALA A 129 -0.49 -8.26 8.56
N LEU A 130 -0.12 -8.75 7.37
CA LEU A 130 -1.05 -9.25 6.37
C LEU A 130 -1.85 -10.45 6.90
N GLU A 131 -1.18 -11.44 7.49
CA GLU A 131 -1.84 -12.59 8.12
C GLU A 131 -2.77 -12.15 9.26
N ALA A 132 -2.30 -11.26 10.14
CA ALA A 132 -3.10 -10.72 11.24
C ALA A 132 -4.41 -10.09 10.74
N TYR A 133 -4.34 -9.30 9.66
CA TYR A 133 -5.53 -8.72 9.04
C TYR A 133 -6.43 -9.78 8.41
N MET A 134 -5.87 -10.76 7.67
CA MET A 134 -6.65 -11.86 7.09
C MET A 134 -7.41 -12.65 8.16
N ARG A 135 -6.77 -12.93 9.30
CA ARG A 135 -7.38 -13.63 10.44
C ARG A 135 -8.44 -12.81 11.18
N SER A 136 -8.50 -11.51 10.96
CA SER A 136 -9.50 -10.61 11.56
C SER A 136 -10.81 -10.50 10.76
N MET A 137 -10.92 -11.18 9.61
CA MET A 137 -12.08 -11.14 8.69
C MET A 137 -13.15 -12.21 8.92
#